data_AF-A0A6H0WLB7-F1
#
_entry.id   AF-A0A6H0WLB7-F1
#
_cell.length_a   1.000
_cell.length_b   1.000
_cell.length_c   1.000
_cell.angle_alpha   90.00
_cell.angle_beta   90.00
_cell.angle_gamma   90.00
#
_symmetry.space_group_name_H-M   'P 1'
#
loop_
_entity.id
_entity.type
_entity.pdbx_description
1 polymer ?
#
loop_
_entity_poly.entity_id
_entity_poly.type
_entity_poly.pdbx_seq_one_letter_code
_entity_poly.pdbx_strand_id
1 'polypeptide(L)'
;MPETIDQTNASVSQSQQDLIDQLLKPEVQESLTVLVDQLPKLTELVNILTKSYDFAQSVATDEVLKSDTVGAITEILEPVKDTAKEVAATAIEAKDRADASNETIGLFGLLRMLKDPQAQKLFRFANSYLEVLNEREKQK
;
A
#
# COMPACT_ATOMS: atom_id res chain seq x y z
N MET A 1 -4.16 -22.15 -54.44
CA MET A 1 -4.80 -22.00 -53.10
C MET A 1 -5.08 -20.50 -52.90
N PRO A 2 -6.27 -20.00 -53.26
CA PRO A 2 -6.61 -18.57 -53.18
C PRO A 2 -7.48 -18.17 -51.98
N GLU A 3 -7.72 -19.07 -51.01
CA GLU A 3 -8.75 -18.87 -49.98
C GLU A 3 -8.34 -18.06 -48.73
N THR A 4 -7.11 -17.57 -48.62
CA THR A 4 -6.62 -16.93 -47.37
C THR A 4 -6.82 -15.42 -47.27
N ILE A 5 -7.28 -14.73 -48.32
CA ILE A 5 -7.41 -13.25 -48.31
C ILE A 5 -8.86 -12.79 -48.02
N ASP A 6 -9.88 -13.58 -48.40
CA ASP A 6 -11.29 -13.22 -48.18
C ASP A 6 -11.76 -13.40 -46.73
N GLN A 7 -11.14 -14.31 -45.96
CA GLN A 7 -11.56 -14.59 -44.58
C GLN A 7 -11.23 -13.46 -43.60
N THR A 8 -10.17 -12.68 -43.85
CA THR A 8 -9.72 -11.59 -42.96
C THR A 8 -10.62 -10.35 -43.05
N ASN A 9 -11.16 -10.05 -44.23
CA ASN A 9 -12.06 -8.92 -44.43
C ASN A 9 -13.47 -9.19 -43.89
N ALA A 10 -13.95 -10.43 -44.00
CA ALA A 10 -15.23 -10.84 -43.42
C ALA A 10 -15.20 -10.78 -41.88
N SER A 11 -14.10 -11.24 -41.24
CA SER A 11 -13.98 -11.23 -39.78
C SER A 11 -13.91 -9.82 -39.17
N VAL A 12 -13.26 -8.87 -39.86
CA VAL A 12 -13.18 -7.46 -39.40
C VAL A 12 -14.54 -6.77 -39.52
N SER A 13 -15.28 -7.05 -40.59
CA SER A 13 -16.62 -6.50 -40.82
C SER A 13 -17.63 -7.00 -39.78
N GLN A 14 -17.57 -8.30 -39.44
CA GLN A 14 -18.39 -8.92 -38.39
C GLN A 14 -18.09 -8.30 -37.01
N SER A 15 -16.80 -8.14 -36.69
CA SER A 15 -16.37 -7.58 -35.40
C SER A 15 -16.77 -6.11 -35.25
N GLN A 16 -16.75 -5.33 -36.33
CA GLN A 16 -17.24 -3.95 -36.31
C GLN A 16 -18.76 -3.87 -36.15
N GLN A 17 -19.51 -4.79 -36.78
CA GLN A 17 -20.96 -4.89 -36.59
C GLN A 17 -21.32 -5.31 -35.17
N ASP A 18 -20.59 -6.26 -34.59
CA ASP A 18 -20.77 -6.69 -33.19
C ASP A 18 -20.46 -5.54 -32.20
N LEU A 19 -19.45 -4.71 -32.49
CA LEU A 19 -19.16 -3.51 -31.70
C LEU A 19 -20.26 -2.46 -31.83
N ILE A 20 -20.81 -2.24 -33.03
CA ILE A 20 -21.93 -1.32 -33.24
C ILE A 20 -23.16 -1.81 -32.47
N ASP A 21 -23.48 -3.11 -32.53
CA ASP A 21 -24.58 -3.71 -31.77
C ASP A 21 -24.37 -3.61 -30.26
N GLN A 22 -23.12 -3.68 -29.79
CA GLN A 22 -22.77 -3.48 -28.39
C GLN A 22 -22.90 -2.01 -27.96
N LEU A 23 -22.58 -1.05 -28.82
CA LEU A 23 -22.79 0.38 -28.61
C LEU A 23 -24.27 0.77 -28.68
N LEU A 24 -25.11 0.00 -29.38
CA LEU A 24 -26.55 0.20 -29.45
C LEU A 24 -27.28 -0.26 -28.17
N LYS A 25 -26.63 -1.01 -27.30
CA LYS A 25 -27.21 -1.43 -26.02
C LYS A 25 -27.45 -0.20 -25.12
N PRO A 26 -28.65 -0.06 -24.52
CA PRO A 26 -29.01 1.12 -23.74
C PRO A 26 -28.07 1.36 -22.55
N GLU A 27 -27.54 0.30 -21.95
CA GLU A 27 -26.59 0.39 -20.83
C GLU A 27 -25.23 0.98 -21.27
N VAL A 28 -24.81 0.67 -22.50
CA VAL A 28 -23.55 1.19 -23.07
C VAL A 28 -23.72 2.63 -23.50
N GLN A 29 -24.88 3.00 -24.07
CA GLN A 29 -25.19 4.40 -24.37
C GLN A 29 -25.26 5.26 -23.11
N GLU A 30 -25.92 4.77 -22.05
CA GLU A 30 -25.97 5.46 -20.76
C GLU A 30 -24.58 5.66 -20.18
N SER A 31 -23.73 4.63 -20.20
CA SER A 31 -22.35 4.71 -19.72
C SER A 31 -21.51 5.70 -20.54
N LEU A 32 -21.69 5.75 -21.87
CA LEU A 32 -21.03 6.71 -22.75
C LEU A 32 -21.53 8.14 -22.51
N THR A 33 -22.82 8.35 -22.31
CA THR A 33 -23.40 9.65 -21.95
C THR A 33 -22.86 10.13 -20.61
N VAL A 34 -22.85 9.27 -19.58
CA VAL A 34 -22.27 9.57 -18.28
C VAL A 34 -20.79 9.90 -18.40
N LEU A 35 -20.03 9.16 -19.21
CA LEU A 35 -18.61 9.41 -19.41
C LEU A 35 -18.36 10.77 -20.08
N VAL A 36 -19.19 11.15 -21.06
CA VAL A 36 -19.14 12.46 -21.71
C VAL A 36 -19.51 13.58 -20.73
N ASP A 37 -20.57 13.40 -19.94
CA ASP A 37 -20.98 14.36 -18.90
C ASP A 37 -19.93 14.51 -17.79
N GLN A 38 -19.13 13.46 -17.55
CA GLN A 38 -18.06 13.44 -16.55
C GLN A 38 -16.68 13.86 -17.10
N LEU A 39 -16.54 14.12 -18.41
CA LEU A 39 -15.30 14.65 -18.98
C LEU A 39 -14.77 15.89 -18.24
N PRO A 40 -15.60 16.87 -17.82
CA PRO A 40 -15.12 18.01 -17.04
C PRO A 40 -14.42 17.61 -15.74
N LYS A 41 -14.90 16.55 -15.05
CA LYS A 41 -14.27 16.04 -13.83
C LYS A 41 -12.94 15.36 -14.12
N LEU A 42 -12.82 14.64 -15.23
CA LEU A 42 -11.55 14.05 -15.66
C LEU A 42 -10.52 15.16 -15.99
N THR A 43 -10.96 16.23 -16.65
CA THR A 43 -10.11 17.42 -16.88
C THR A 43 -9.67 18.07 -15.57
N GLU A 44 -10.55 18.14 -14.57
CA GLU A 44 -10.21 18.66 -13.24
C GLU A 44 -9.18 17.78 -12.51
N LEU A 45 -9.31 16.45 -12.57
CA LEU A 45 -8.34 15.53 -12.01
C LEU A 45 -6.97 15.65 -12.69
N VAL A 46 -6.94 15.79 -14.01
CA VAL A 46 -5.70 16.04 -14.75
C VAL A 46 -5.07 17.36 -14.31
N ASN A 47 -5.85 18.43 -14.13
CA ASN A 47 -5.34 19.70 -13.60
C ASN A 47 -4.80 19.58 -12.18
N ILE A 48 -5.44 18.77 -11.31
CA ILE A 48 -4.93 18.50 -9.95
C ILE A 48 -3.60 17.76 -10.04
N LEU A 49 -3.51 16.72 -10.87
CA LEU A 49 -2.27 15.97 -11.12
C LEU A 49 -1.15 16.86 -11.65
N THR A 50 -1.45 17.74 -12.61
CA THR A 50 -0.48 18.73 -13.12
C THR A 50 -0.01 19.65 -12.00
N LYS A 51 -0.92 20.19 -11.18
CA LYS A 51 -0.54 21.02 -10.02
C LYS A 51 0.31 20.27 -9.00
N SER A 52 0.01 18.99 -8.75
CA SER A 52 0.83 18.14 -7.88
C SER A 52 2.22 17.88 -8.46
N TYR A 53 2.32 17.70 -9.78
CA TYR A 53 3.59 17.58 -10.48
C TYR A 53 4.38 18.89 -10.40
N ASP A 54 3.76 20.04 -10.68
CA ASP A 54 4.38 21.36 -10.59
C ASP A 54 4.84 21.67 -9.17
N PHE A 55 4.05 21.29 -8.16
CA PHE A 55 4.41 21.41 -6.75
C PHE A 55 5.61 20.53 -6.40
N ALA A 56 5.59 19.24 -6.79
CA ALA A 56 6.71 18.34 -6.56
C ALA A 56 7.99 18.82 -7.27
N GLN A 57 7.86 19.31 -8.50
CA GLN A 57 8.96 19.89 -9.26
C GLN A 57 9.49 21.15 -8.56
N SER A 58 8.61 22.10 -8.21
CA SER A 58 8.97 23.35 -7.52
C SER A 58 9.68 23.09 -6.20
N VAL A 59 9.22 22.11 -5.42
CA VAL A 59 9.84 21.74 -4.13
C VAL A 59 11.16 21.02 -4.34
N ALA A 60 11.28 20.15 -5.36
CA ALA A 60 12.50 19.40 -5.63
C ALA A 60 13.63 20.26 -6.25
N THR A 61 13.27 21.29 -7.02
CA THR A 61 14.24 22.21 -7.64
C THR A 61 14.65 23.39 -6.76
N ASP A 62 13.95 23.60 -5.64
CA ASP A 62 14.34 24.63 -4.67
C ASP A 62 15.53 24.11 -3.83
N GLU A 63 16.72 24.63 -4.12
CA GLU A 63 17.97 24.24 -3.46
C GLU A 63 17.94 24.53 -1.94
N VAL A 64 17.18 25.53 -1.50
CA VAL A 64 17.04 25.89 -0.08
C VAL A 64 16.16 24.87 0.65
N LEU A 65 15.05 24.44 0.04
CA LEU A 65 14.17 23.45 0.65
C LEU A 65 14.80 22.04 0.65
N LYS A 66 15.60 21.70 -0.35
CA LYS A 66 16.27 20.41 -0.44
C LYS A 66 17.33 20.21 0.64
N SER A 67 18.15 21.21 0.99
CA SER A 67 19.14 21.03 2.07
C SER A 67 18.48 21.08 3.44
N ASP A 68 17.61 22.06 3.67
CA ASP A 68 17.16 22.38 5.03
C ASP A 68 16.00 21.49 5.47
N THR A 69 15.09 21.15 4.56
CA THR A 69 13.92 20.33 4.88
C THR A 69 14.28 18.85 4.88
N VAL A 70 15.08 18.38 3.92
CA VAL A 70 15.54 16.98 3.91
C VAL A 70 16.47 16.73 5.09
N GLY A 71 17.34 17.68 5.46
CA GLY A 71 18.17 17.57 6.65
C GLY A 71 17.34 17.40 7.93
N ALA A 72 16.36 18.30 8.15
CA ALA A 72 15.49 18.23 9.33
C ALA A 72 14.61 16.97 9.37
N ILE A 73 14.06 16.55 8.23
CA ILE A 73 13.27 15.32 8.13
C ILE A 73 14.16 14.09 8.35
N THR A 74 15.39 14.10 7.83
CA THR A 74 16.35 13.02 8.01
C THR A 74 16.74 12.88 9.47
N GLU A 75 17.01 13.98 10.20
CA GLU A 75 17.36 13.94 11.63
C GLU A 75 16.21 13.37 12.49
N ILE A 76 14.95 13.66 12.13
CA ILE A 76 13.77 13.09 12.80
C ILE A 76 13.59 11.60 12.46
N LEU A 77 13.95 11.17 11.25
CA LEU A 77 13.81 9.79 10.77
C LEU A 77 15.03 8.91 11.06
N GLU A 78 16.19 9.50 11.32
CA GLU A 78 17.44 8.80 11.67
C GLU A 78 17.27 7.85 12.86
N PRO A 79 16.63 8.25 13.99
CA PRO A 79 16.37 7.30 15.08
C PRO A 79 15.46 6.14 14.65
N VAL A 80 14.52 6.37 13.73
CA VAL A 80 13.65 5.30 13.19
C VAL A 80 14.46 4.35 12.29
N LYS A 81 15.35 4.89 11.45
CA LYS A 81 16.22 4.11 10.57
C LYS A 81 17.17 3.22 11.38
N ASP A 82 17.78 3.77 12.42
CA ASP A 82 18.71 3.01 13.26
C ASP A 82 17.98 1.98 14.13
N THR A 83 16.82 2.34 14.69
CA THR A 83 15.94 1.38 15.37
C THR A 83 15.51 0.26 14.42
N ALA A 84 15.16 0.57 13.17
CA ALA A 84 14.75 -0.43 12.17
C ALA A 84 15.90 -1.36 11.79
N LYS A 85 17.13 -0.85 11.64
CA LYS A 85 18.32 -1.68 11.41
C LYS A 85 18.60 -2.61 12.58
N GLU A 86 18.53 -2.12 13.81
CA GLU A 86 18.76 -2.91 15.03
C GLU A 86 17.71 -4.00 15.19
N VAL A 87 16.42 -3.67 14.98
CA VAL A 87 15.32 -4.64 15.00
C VAL A 87 15.50 -5.71 13.91
N ALA A 88 15.86 -5.31 12.69
CA ALA A 88 16.11 -6.24 11.60
C ALA A 88 17.30 -7.17 11.90
N ALA A 89 18.41 -6.62 12.38
CA ALA A 89 19.59 -7.42 12.76
C ALA A 89 19.27 -8.41 13.88
N THR A 90 18.57 -7.96 14.92
CA THR A 90 18.13 -8.81 16.03
C THR A 90 17.17 -9.91 15.57
N ALA A 91 16.26 -9.59 14.65
CA ALA A 91 15.31 -10.56 14.09
C ALA A 91 16.03 -11.63 13.24
N ILE A 92 17.02 -11.23 12.44
CA ILE A 92 17.85 -12.16 11.65
C ILE A 92 18.64 -13.08 12.59
N GLU A 93 19.33 -12.53 13.60
CA GLU A 93 20.08 -13.33 14.56
C GLU A 93 19.17 -14.30 15.34
N ALA A 94 18.00 -13.83 15.76
CA ALA A 94 17.01 -14.67 16.44
C ALA A 94 16.52 -15.80 15.55
N LYS A 95 16.25 -15.53 14.26
CA LYS A 95 15.87 -16.53 13.27
C LYS A 95 16.97 -17.57 13.07
N ASP A 96 18.21 -17.13 12.84
CA ASP A 96 19.34 -18.02 12.62
C ASP A 96 19.60 -18.92 13.84
N ARG A 97 19.45 -18.37 15.05
CA ARG A 97 19.55 -19.14 16.32
C ARG A 97 18.40 -20.12 16.50
N ALA A 98 17.18 -19.76 16.09
CA ALA A 98 16.03 -20.65 16.13
C ALA A 98 16.18 -21.81 15.14
N ASP A 99 16.61 -21.52 13.91
CA ASP A 99 16.81 -22.51 12.85
C ASP A 99 17.97 -23.48 13.17
N ALA A 100 19.02 -23.01 13.85
CA ALA A 100 20.15 -23.83 14.28
C ALA A 100 19.86 -24.67 15.55
N SER A 101 18.78 -24.35 16.29
CA SER A 101 18.43 -25.06 17.52
C SER A 101 17.47 -26.22 17.23
N ASN A 102 17.84 -27.44 17.65
CA ASN A 102 16.97 -28.61 17.61
C ASN A 102 16.32 -28.90 18.98
N GLU A 103 16.28 -27.89 19.87
CA GLU A 103 15.77 -28.03 21.23
C GLU A 103 14.23 -28.04 21.23
N THR A 104 13.62 -29.14 21.71
CA THR A 104 12.17 -29.22 21.87
C THR A 104 11.75 -28.56 23.18
N ILE A 105 10.91 -27.53 23.10
CA ILE A 105 10.43 -26.81 24.29
C ILE A 105 9.41 -27.67 25.05
N GLY A 106 9.79 -28.17 26.23
CA GLY A 106 8.89 -28.90 27.13
C GLY A 106 7.98 -27.99 27.97
N LEU A 107 7.04 -28.57 28.73
CA LEU A 107 6.06 -27.82 29.53
C LEU A 107 6.71 -26.86 30.55
N PHE A 108 7.81 -27.28 31.19
CA PHE A 108 8.59 -26.40 32.07
C PHE A 108 9.32 -25.28 31.30
N GLY A 109 9.71 -25.53 30.05
CA GLY A 109 10.29 -24.52 29.17
C GLY A 109 9.27 -23.43 28.82
N LEU A 110 8.03 -23.82 28.50
CA LEU A 110 6.93 -22.88 28.30
C LEU A 110 6.65 -22.03 29.54
N LEU A 111 6.62 -22.65 30.73
CA LEU A 111 6.47 -21.91 31.99
C LEU A 111 7.61 -20.93 32.24
N ARG A 112 8.84 -21.32 31.88
CA ARG A 112 10.01 -20.43 31.97
C ARG A 112 9.91 -19.26 31.00
N MET A 113 9.49 -19.49 29.75
CA MET A 113 9.28 -18.44 28.75
C MET A 113 8.18 -17.46 29.18
N LEU A 114 7.10 -17.95 29.78
CA LEU A 114 6.04 -17.09 30.30
C LEU A 114 6.56 -16.14 31.41
N LYS A 115 7.57 -16.58 32.17
CA LYS A 115 8.25 -15.79 33.20
C LYS A 115 9.36 -14.89 32.64
N ASP A 116 9.67 -14.96 31.35
CA ASP A 116 10.69 -14.13 30.73
C ASP A 116 10.36 -12.63 30.87
N PRO A 117 11.33 -11.76 31.22
CA PRO A 117 11.08 -10.32 31.39
C PRO A 117 10.47 -9.65 30.14
N GLN A 118 10.83 -10.07 28.92
CA GLN A 118 10.28 -9.48 27.69
C GLN A 118 8.84 -9.93 27.45
N ALA A 119 8.52 -11.21 27.68
CA ALA A 119 7.15 -11.70 27.66
C ALA A 119 6.28 -10.97 28.72
N GLN A 120 6.81 -10.77 29.92
CA GLN A 120 6.15 -10.02 31.00
C GLN A 120 5.90 -8.55 30.62
N LYS A 121 6.84 -7.88 29.94
CA LYS A 121 6.63 -6.53 29.41
C LYS A 121 5.47 -6.50 28.40
N LEU A 122 5.41 -7.47 27.49
CA LEU A 122 4.33 -7.57 26.51
C LEU A 122 2.96 -7.76 27.19
N PHE A 123 2.87 -8.63 28.19
CA PHE A 123 1.61 -8.83 28.94
C PHE A 123 1.21 -7.57 29.72
N ARG A 124 2.17 -6.87 30.34
CA ARG A 124 1.90 -5.60 31.03
C ARG A 124 1.39 -4.53 30.06
N PHE A 125 2.01 -4.44 28.88
CA PHE A 125 1.54 -3.54 27.83
C PHE A 125 0.11 -3.88 27.40
N ALA A 126 -0.17 -5.15 27.07
CA ALA A 126 -1.50 -5.58 26.67
C ALA A 126 -2.55 -5.25 27.75
N ASN A 127 -2.24 -5.51 29.02
CA ASN A 127 -3.11 -5.14 30.14
C ASN A 127 -3.37 -3.63 30.20
N SER A 128 -2.31 -2.81 30.16
CA SER A 128 -2.45 -1.35 30.20
C SER A 128 -3.21 -0.79 28.99
N TYR A 129 -3.04 -1.39 27.82
CA TYR A 129 -3.75 -1.00 26.61
C TYR A 129 -5.26 -1.27 26.74
N LEU A 130 -5.63 -2.46 27.24
CA LEU A 130 -7.02 -2.80 27.51
C LEU A 130 -7.65 -1.89 28.58
N GLU A 131 -6.90 -1.53 29.62
CA GLU A 131 -7.35 -0.59 30.65
C GLU A 131 -7.69 0.78 30.06
N VAL A 132 -6.79 1.34 29.23
CA VAL A 132 -7.03 2.60 28.52
C VAL A 132 -8.25 2.53 27.59
N LEU A 133 -8.46 1.42 26.89
CA LEU A 133 -9.65 1.23 26.06
C LEU A 133 -10.93 1.23 26.90
N ASN A 134 -10.95 0.48 28.00
CA ASN A 134 -12.09 0.42 28.91
C ASN A 134 -12.38 1.78 29.57
N GLU A 135 -11.35 2.54 29.95
CA GLU A 135 -11.50 3.90 30.46
C GLU A 135 -12.15 4.82 29.43
N ARG A 136 -11.73 4.74 28.16
CA ARG A 136 -12.32 5.53 27.07
C ARG A 136 -13.76 5.14 26.76
N GLU A 137 -14.12 3.87 26.89
CA GLU A 137 -15.51 3.42 26.76
C GLU A 137 -16.40 3.93 27.90
N LYS A 138 -15.90 3.96 29.14
CA LYS A 138 -16.64 4.50 30.30
C LYS A 138 -16.82 6.02 30.28
N GLN A 139 -16.00 6.74 29.51
CA GLN A 139 -16.08 8.19 29.33
C GLN A 139 -17.00 8.61 28.17
N LYS A 140 -17.55 7.66 27.41
CA LYS A 140 -18.59 7.88 26.39
C LYS A 140 -19.97 7.64 26.97
#